data_AF-A0A7C6FEA1-F1
#
_entry.id   AF-A0A7C6FEA1-F1
#
_cell.length_a   1.000
_cell.length_b   1.000
_cell.length_c   1.000
_cell.angle_alpha   90.00
_cell.angle_beta   90.00
_cell.angle_gamma   90.00
#
_symmetry.space_group_name_H-M   'P 1'
#
loop_
_entity.id
_entity.type
_entity.pdbx_description
1 polymer ?
#
loop_
_entity_poly.entity_id
_entity_poly.type
_entity_poly.pdbx_seq_one_letter_code
_entity_poly.pdbx_strand_id
1 'polypeptide(L)'
;MKKILLLGMMLMFQKLMAFEAGQLSLDTPNVLEATQGSFTIRHRFFGEADDFEKLLGSDDGGNMHLTLKYALLDNFLLGVSHTRDGSTNGVGLEYAHDFDWLRAGVHLNGYSFDKIGDKQQSYYINSALQTKNFFEHLNFTMNYGYDAYYEHQILGLGVDVNVENFIPWMTFTQKVSLLGEFY
;
A
#
# COMPACT_ATOMS: atom_id res chain seq x y z
N MET A 1 31.69 1.70 14.27
CA MET A 1 30.31 2.20 14.20
C MET A 1 29.55 1.70 12.96
N LYS A 2 30.00 1.97 11.72
CA LYS A 2 29.32 1.49 10.48
C LYS A 2 29.04 -0.03 10.44
N LYS A 3 29.98 -0.86 10.92
CA LYS A 3 29.84 -2.33 10.94
C LYS A 3 28.82 -2.84 11.97
N ILE A 4 28.62 -2.12 13.08
CA ILE A 4 27.63 -2.48 14.11
C ILE A 4 26.23 -2.12 13.62
N LEU A 5 26.10 -1.02 12.87
CA LEU A 5 24.84 -0.61 12.25
C LEU A 5 24.42 -1.59 11.14
N LEU A 6 25.36 -2.07 10.34
CA LEU A 6 25.11 -3.11 9.32
C LEU A 6 24.72 -4.45 9.95
N LEU A 7 25.38 -4.83 11.05
CA LEU A 7 25.06 -6.05 11.80
C LEU A 7 23.69 -5.94 12.50
N GLY A 8 23.36 -4.76 13.03
CA GLY A 8 22.04 -4.45 13.58
C GLY A 8 20.94 -4.49 12.53
N MET A 9 21.19 -3.95 11.33
CA MET A 9 20.28 -4.11 10.18
C MET A 9 20.12 -5.59 9.85
N MET A 10 21.21 -6.34 9.62
CA MET A 10 21.17 -7.78 9.28
C MET A 10 20.43 -8.65 10.31
N LEU A 11 20.50 -8.31 11.61
CA LEU A 11 19.77 -9.01 12.66
C LEU A 11 18.26 -8.71 12.65
N MET A 12 17.82 -7.57 12.10
CA MET A 12 16.40 -7.30 11.81
C MET A 12 15.89 -8.05 10.57
N PHE A 13 16.78 -8.44 9.64
CA PHE A 13 16.41 -9.24 8.46
C PHE A 13 16.15 -10.73 8.79
N GLN A 14 16.66 -11.28 9.91
CA GLN A 14 16.49 -12.71 10.22
C GLN A 14 15.09 -13.09 10.75
N LYS A 15 14.25 -12.10 11.08
CA LYS A 15 12.82 -12.29 11.37
C LYS A 15 11.94 -11.67 10.27
N LEU A 16 12.45 -11.57 9.04
CA LEU A 16 11.62 -11.18 7.92
C LEU A 16 10.49 -12.18 7.77
N MET A 17 9.29 -11.65 7.92
CA MET A 17 8.07 -12.40 7.94
C MET A 17 7.91 -13.06 6.57
N ALA A 18 7.47 -14.32 6.59
CA ALA A 18 7.14 -15.02 5.36
C ALA A 18 6.20 -14.12 4.54
N PHE A 19 6.55 -13.90 3.27
CA PHE A 19 5.65 -13.25 2.33
C PHE A 19 4.33 -14.00 2.32
N GLU A 20 3.26 -13.35 2.81
CA GLU A 20 1.91 -13.89 2.74
C GLU A 20 1.17 -13.23 1.58
N ALA A 21 0.54 -14.06 0.74
CA ALA A 21 -0.37 -13.62 -0.30
C ALA A 21 -1.51 -12.82 0.36
N GLY A 22 -1.41 -11.49 0.30
CA GLY A 22 -2.30 -10.59 1.04
C GLY A 22 -1.62 -9.36 1.63
N GLN A 23 -0.28 -9.35 1.75
CA GLN A 23 0.46 -8.16 2.19
C GLN A 23 0.11 -6.97 1.28
N LEU A 24 -0.40 -5.90 1.89
CA LEU A 24 -0.86 -4.68 1.22
C LEU A 24 0.29 -4.10 0.41
N SER A 25 0.04 -3.65 -0.83
CA SER A 25 0.98 -2.76 -1.52
C SER A 25 1.25 -1.56 -0.62
N LEU A 26 2.48 -1.05 -0.62
CA LEU A 26 2.93 -0.01 0.30
C LEU A 26 1.93 1.14 0.33
N ASP A 27 1.51 1.54 1.53
CA ASP A 27 0.70 2.72 1.70
C ASP A 27 1.61 3.94 1.64
N THR A 28 1.24 4.93 0.84
CA THR A 28 1.88 6.24 0.83
C THR A 28 1.04 7.24 1.64
N PRO A 29 1.66 8.17 2.38
CA PRO A 29 0.91 9.21 3.09
C PRO A 29 0.07 10.07 2.13
N ASN A 30 -1.12 10.49 2.58
CA ASN A 30 -2.04 11.31 1.81
C ASN A 30 -1.37 12.56 1.20
N VAL A 31 -1.77 12.88 -0.04
CA VAL A 31 -1.40 14.09 -0.78
C VAL A 31 -2.59 14.98 -1.16
N LEU A 32 -3.81 14.53 -0.87
CA LEU A 32 -5.03 15.26 -1.20
C LEU A 32 -5.23 16.46 -0.27
N GLU A 33 -5.58 17.59 -0.86
CA GLU A 33 -6.02 18.79 -0.15
C GLU A 33 -7.50 18.69 0.22
N ALA A 34 -7.96 19.53 1.16
CA ALA A 34 -9.36 19.53 1.58
C ALA A 34 -10.32 19.60 0.37
N THR A 35 -11.40 18.83 0.45
CA THR A 35 -12.44 18.67 -0.59
C THR A 35 -12.04 17.88 -1.83
N GLN A 36 -10.79 17.44 -1.95
CA GLN A 36 -10.37 16.54 -3.01
C GLN A 36 -10.74 15.08 -2.68
N GLY A 37 -10.93 14.30 -3.73
CA GLY A 37 -11.19 12.86 -3.62
C GLY A 37 -10.30 12.06 -4.56
N SER A 38 -10.08 10.80 -4.20
CA SER A 38 -9.41 9.85 -5.08
C SER A 38 -10.23 8.59 -5.23
N PHE A 39 -10.15 8.02 -6.43
CA PHE A 39 -10.69 6.71 -6.74
C PHE A 39 -9.53 5.85 -7.23
N THR A 40 -9.35 4.70 -6.59
CA THR A 40 -8.26 3.78 -6.88
C THR A 40 -8.83 2.43 -7.27
N ILE A 41 -8.38 1.92 -8.42
CA ILE A 41 -8.56 0.54 -8.82
C ILE A 41 -7.18 -0.11 -8.77
N ARG A 42 -7.02 -1.15 -7.95
CA ARG A 42 -5.83 -1.97 -7.88
C ARG A 42 -6.20 -3.38 -8.33
N HIS A 43 -5.45 -3.91 -9.29
CA HIS A 43 -5.54 -5.29 -9.72
C HIS A 43 -4.24 -5.99 -9.35
N ARG A 44 -4.32 -7.06 -8.57
CA ARG A 44 -3.15 -7.88 -8.21
C ARG A 44 -3.23 -9.21 -8.94
N PHE A 45 -2.19 -9.51 -9.71
CA PHE A 45 -1.99 -10.81 -10.34
C PHE A 45 -1.26 -11.74 -9.38
N PHE A 46 -1.74 -12.98 -9.25
CA PHE A 46 -1.15 -14.06 -8.47
C PHE A 46 -0.81 -15.21 -9.42
N GLY A 47 0.42 -15.71 -9.37
CA GLY A 47 0.85 -16.82 -10.20
C GLY A 47 2.38 -16.92 -10.29
N GLU A 48 2.86 -18.08 -10.74
CA GLU A 48 4.25 -18.28 -11.11
C GLU A 48 4.55 -17.49 -12.40
N ALA A 49 5.75 -16.90 -12.50
CA ALA A 49 6.09 -15.98 -13.58
C ALA A 49 6.17 -16.65 -14.97
N ASP A 50 6.27 -17.97 -15.01
CA ASP A 50 6.32 -18.79 -16.23
C ASP A 50 4.93 -19.25 -16.71
N ASP A 51 3.88 -19.06 -15.92
CA ASP A 51 2.49 -19.36 -16.29
C ASP A 51 1.75 -18.10 -16.77
N PHE A 52 1.97 -17.75 -18.04
CA PHE A 52 1.37 -16.59 -18.70
C PHE A 52 -0.17 -16.56 -18.65
N GLU A 53 -0.83 -17.72 -18.55
CA GLU A 53 -2.29 -17.80 -18.46
C GLU A 53 -2.80 -17.38 -17.08
N LYS A 54 -2.07 -17.70 -16.00
CA LYS A 54 -2.37 -17.22 -14.64
C LYS A 54 -1.94 -15.77 -14.43
N LEU A 55 -0.83 -15.36 -15.07
CA LEU A 55 -0.28 -14.00 -14.99
C LEU A 55 -1.26 -12.93 -15.50
N LEU A 56 -2.13 -13.27 -16.46
CA LEU A 56 -3.08 -12.33 -17.07
C LEU A 56 -4.52 -12.44 -16.54
N GLY A 57 -4.74 -13.22 -15.47
CA GLY A 57 -6.02 -13.30 -14.78
C GLY A 57 -6.84 -14.52 -15.20
N SER A 58 -6.54 -15.67 -14.58
CA SER A 58 -7.58 -16.65 -14.28
C SER A 58 -8.42 -16.15 -13.10
N ASP A 59 -9.65 -16.64 -12.96
CA ASP A 59 -10.54 -16.27 -11.84
C ASP A 59 -9.95 -16.56 -10.44
N ASP A 60 -8.95 -17.45 -10.38
CA ASP A 60 -8.14 -17.79 -9.20
C ASP A 60 -6.94 -16.83 -8.95
N GLY A 61 -6.58 -16.00 -9.92
CA GLY A 61 -5.30 -15.28 -9.96
C GLY A 61 -5.40 -13.75 -9.85
N GLY A 62 -6.60 -13.18 -9.74
CA GLY A 62 -6.79 -11.71 -9.74
C GLY A 62 -7.58 -11.22 -8.53
N ASN A 63 -6.99 -10.39 -7.68
CA ASN A 63 -7.76 -9.68 -6.65
C ASN A 63 -7.93 -8.20 -7.04
N MET A 64 -9.19 -7.79 -7.15
CA MET A 64 -9.57 -6.40 -7.41
C MET A 64 -9.83 -5.70 -6.10
N HIS A 65 -9.15 -4.57 -5.93
CA HIS A 65 -9.32 -3.69 -4.79
C HIS A 65 -9.75 -2.31 -5.29
N LEU A 66 -10.92 -1.89 -4.82
CA LEU A 66 -11.51 -0.59 -5.09
C LEU A 66 -11.42 0.25 -3.84
N THR A 67 -10.95 1.49 -3.97
CA THR A 67 -10.91 2.43 -2.85
C THR A 67 -11.42 3.79 -3.29
N LEU A 68 -12.26 4.38 -2.46
CA LEU A 68 -12.71 5.77 -2.56
C LEU A 68 -12.22 6.50 -1.31
N LYS A 69 -11.47 7.59 -1.49
CA LYS A 69 -11.01 8.45 -0.39
C LYS A 69 -11.51 9.88 -0.61
N TYR A 70 -11.82 10.57 0.47
CA TYR A 70 -12.21 11.97 0.47
C TYR A 70 -11.50 12.74 1.59
N ALA A 71 -10.90 13.87 1.24
CA ALA A 71 -10.20 14.74 2.18
C ALA A 71 -11.17 15.66 2.89
N LEU A 72 -11.36 15.41 4.19
CA LEU A 72 -12.15 16.26 5.07
C LEU A 72 -11.35 17.50 5.48
N LEU A 73 -10.03 17.36 5.59
CA LEU A 73 -9.05 18.43 5.83
C LEU A 73 -7.80 18.13 4.98
N ASP A 74 -6.89 19.10 4.83
CA ASP A 74 -5.64 18.94 4.06
C ASP A 74 -4.77 17.76 4.52
N ASN A 75 -4.95 17.33 5.75
CA ASN A 75 -4.19 16.26 6.39
C ASN A 75 -5.06 15.11 6.90
N PHE A 76 -6.38 15.11 6.64
CA PHE A 76 -7.29 14.09 7.18
C PHE A 76 -8.24 13.54 6.12
N LEU A 77 -8.18 12.22 5.92
CA LEU A 77 -9.03 11.51 4.99
C LEU A 77 -9.99 10.56 5.68
N LEU A 78 -11.15 10.42 5.06
CA LEU A 78 -12.03 9.28 5.22
C LEU A 78 -12.02 8.46 3.93
N GLY A 79 -11.96 7.14 4.05
CA GLY A 79 -11.99 6.24 2.91
C GLY A 79 -12.95 5.06 3.11
N VAL A 80 -13.45 4.53 2.01
CA VAL A 80 -14.14 3.24 1.94
C VAL A 80 -13.45 2.37 0.91
N SER A 81 -13.38 1.08 1.18
CA SER A 81 -12.75 0.13 0.27
C SER A 81 -13.54 -1.15 0.12
N HIS A 82 -13.38 -1.79 -1.03
CA HIS A 82 -13.94 -3.09 -1.32
C HIS A 82 -12.89 -3.94 -2.02
N THR A 83 -12.70 -5.16 -1.52
CA THR A 83 -11.83 -6.17 -2.13
C THR A 83 -12.70 -7.34 -2.56
N ARG A 84 -12.58 -7.75 -3.83
CA ARG A 84 -13.38 -8.85 -4.41
C ARG A 84 -13.19 -10.13 -3.62
N ASP A 85 -11.94 -10.47 -3.31
CA ASP A 85 -11.60 -11.66 -2.53
C ASP A 85 -12.14 -11.55 -1.09
N GLY A 86 -12.81 -12.61 -0.63
CA GLY A 86 -13.47 -12.66 0.67
C GLY A 86 -14.61 -11.64 0.87
N SER A 87 -15.05 -10.94 -0.19
CA SER A 87 -16.06 -9.86 -0.12
C SER A 87 -15.73 -8.83 0.97
N THR A 88 -14.46 -8.42 1.04
CA THR A 88 -13.99 -7.58 2.12
C THR A 88 -14.45 -6.14 1.91
N ASN A 89 -15.11 -5.55 2.90
CA ASN A 89 -15.51 -4.14 2.90
C ASN A 89 -14.80 -3.41 4.04
N GLY A 90 -14.20 -2.26 3.76
CA GLY A 90 -13.40 -1.49 4.71
C GLY A 90 -13.84 -0.04 4.83
N VAL A 91 -13.60 0.54 6.01
CA VAL A 91 -13.69 1.97 6.29
C VAL A 91 -12.39 2.40 6.93
N GLY A 92 -11.73 3.39 6.31
CA GLY A 92 -10.41 3.86 6.69
C GLY A 92 -10.41 5.32 7.13
N LEU A 93 -9.58 5.65 8.11
CA LEU A 93 -9.22 7.00 8.50
C LEU A 93 -7.72 7.18 8.32
N GLU A 94 -7.31 8.27 7.69
CA GLU A 94 -5.90 8.56 7.46
C GLU A 94 -5.56 9.96 7.94
N TYR A 95 -4.44 10.11 8.64
CA TYR A 95 -3.86 11.40 8.99
C TYR A 95 -2.43 11.50 8.46
N ALA A 96 -2.09 12.57 7.75
CA ALA A 96 -0.75 12.80 7.22
C ALA A 96 -0.14 14.11 7.72
N HIS A 97 1.19 14.17 7.84
CA HIS A 97 1.91 15.36 8.25
C HIS A 97 3.19 15.53 7.45
N ASP A 98 3.43 16.77 7.01
CA ASP A 98 4.63 17.18 6.30
C ASP A 98 5.73 17.63 7.24
N PHE A 99 6.91 17.04 7.08
CA PHE A 99 8.16 17.54 7.62
C PHE A 99 9.04 18.06 6.48
N ASP A 100 10.17 18.68 6.83
CA ASP A 100 11.07 19.32 5.85
C ASP A 100 11.55 18.36 4.75
N TRP A 101 11.85 17.11 5.10
CA TRP A 101 12.45 16.12 4.19
C TRP A 101 11.64 14.83 4.01
N LEU A 102 10.56 14.65 4.77
CA LEU A 102 9.69 13.48 4.70
C LEU A 102 8.24 13.85 4.97
N ARG A 103 7.32 13.03 4.49
CA ARG A 103 5.92 13.00 4.90
C ARG A 103 5.68 11.75 5.72
N ALA A 104 4.95 11.88 6.83
CA ALA A 104 4.50 10.76 7.64
C ALA A 104 2.99 10.64 7.57
N GLY A 105 2.47 9.42 7.60
CA GLY A 105 1.04 9.14 7.62
C GLY A 105 0.72 8.03 8.61
N VAL A 106 -0.47 8.07 9.19
CA VAL A 106 -1.04 6.96 9.96
C VAL A 106 -2.41 6.65 9.37
N HIS A 107 -2.63 5.37 9.07
CA HIS A 107 -3.86 4.84 8.50
C HIS A 107 -4.46 3.82 9.47
N LEU A 108 -5.74 3.98 9.80
CA LEU A 108 -6.52 3.01 10.57
C LEU A 108 -7.66 2.54 9.68
N ASN A 109 -7.77 1.23 9.45
CA ASN A 109 -8.81 0.64 8.63
C ASN A 109 -9.56 -0.43 9.41
N GLY A 110 -10.87 -0.27 9.57
CA GLY A 110 -11.76 -1.32 10.06
C GLY A 110 -12.39 -2.05 8.88
N TYR A 111 -12.35 -3.37 8.86
CA TYR A 111 -12.84 -4.17 7.73
C TYR A 111 -13.65 -5.38 8.17
N SER A 112 -14.54 -5.83 7.27
CA SER A 112 -15.34 -7.04 7.43
C SER A 112 -15.27 -7.91 6.19
N PHE A 113 -15.22 -9.22 6.36
CA PHE A 113 -15.09 -10.20 5.28
C PHE A 113 -15.85 -11.48 5.62
N ASP A 114 -16.17 -12.28 4.61
CA ASP A 114 -16.92 -13.52 4.76
C ASP A 114 -15.96 -14.72 4.85
N LYS A 115 -16.07 -15.51 5.93
CA LYS A 115 -15.29 -16.75 6.11
C LYS A 115 -16.24 -17.91 6.41
N ILE A 116 -16.40 -18.83 5.46
CA ILE A 116 -17.23 -20.05 5.59
C ILE A 116 -18.66 -19.70 6.08
N GLY A 117 -19.27 -18.67 5.49
CA GLY A 117 -20.64 -18.25 5.80
C GLY A 117 -20.81 -17.34 7.03
N ASP A 118 -19.74 -17.15 7.82
CA ASP A 118 -19.75 -16.20 8.95
C ASP A 118 -19.04 -14.90 8.58
N LYS A 119 -19.69 -13.78 8.92
CA LYS A 119 -19.11 -12.44 8.76
C LYS A 119 -18.13 -12.16 9.89
N GLN A 120 -16.87 -11.97 9.55
CA GLN A 120 -15.81 -11.59 10.47
C GLN A 120 -15.55 -10.08 10.41
N GLN A 121 -15.03 -9.53 11.50
CA GLN A 121 -14.65 -8.12 11.61
C GLN A 121 -13.26 -8.03 12.22
N SER A 122 -12.44 -7.13 11.70
CA SER A 122 -11.12 -6.83 12.25
C SER A 122 -10.70 -5.41 11.91
N TYR A 123 -9.49 -5.04 12.33
CA TYR A 123 -8.89 -3.77 12.02
C TYR A 123 -7.40 -3.92 11.71
N TYR A 124 -6.90 -2.94 10.99
CA TYR A 124 -5.50 -2.79 10.61
C TYR A 124 -5.07 -1.37 10.91
N ILE A 125 -3.88 -1.22 11.47
CA ILE A 125 -3.22 0.09 11.64
C ILE A 125 -1.88 0.08 10.91
N ASN A 126 -1.60 1.15 10.18
CA ASN A 126 -0.35 1.34 9.47
C ASN A 126 0.22 2.72 9.73
N SER A 127 1.52 2.81 9.79
CA SER A 127 2.26 4.06 9.68
C SER A 127 3.08 4.02 8.39
N ALA A 128 3.04 5.10 7.63
CA ALA A 128 3.77 5.27 6.40
C ALA A 128 4.75 6.44 6.54
N LEU A 129 5.99 6.26 6.11
CA LEU A 129 6.96 7.33 5.93
C LEU A 129 7.35 7.36 4.46
N GLN A 130 7.30 8.53 3.84
CA GLN A 130 7.74 8.73 2.47
C GLN A 130 8.70 9.91 2.40
N THR A 131 9.85 9.73 1.78
CA THR A 131 10.76 10.86 1.53
C THR A 131 10.19 11.78 0.45
N LYS A 132 10.56 13.05 0.46
CA LYS A 132 10.35 13.89 -0.73
C LYS A 132 11.09 13.30 -1.94
N ASN A 133 10.69 13.68 -3.15
CA ASN A 133 11.36 13.21 -4.37
C ASN A 133 12.82 13.68 -4.39
N PHE A 134 13.74 12.72 -4.37
CA PHE A 134 15.13 12.92 -4.73
C PHE A 134 15.24 13.02 -6.25
N PHE A 135 15.93 14.06 -6.73
CA PHE A 135 16.11 14.31 -8.17
C PHE A 135 14.79 14.30 -8.95
N GLU A 136 13.70 14.78 -8.35
CA GLU A 136 12.34 14.88 -8.93
C GLU A 136 11.64 13.55 -9.29
N HIS A 137 12.36 12.43 -9.28
CA HIS A 137 11.88 11.15 -9.78
C HIS A 137 11.83 10.05 -8.72
N LEU A 138 12.71 10.07 -7.73
CA LEU A 138 12.92 8.95 -6.82
C LEU A 138 12.34 9.25 -5.44
N ASN A 139 11.50 8.39 -4.89
CA ASN A 139 11.17 8.46 -3.47
C ASN A 139 11.26 7.08 -2.80
N PHE A 140 11.44 7.11 -1.49
CA PHE A 140 11.52 5.92 -0.66
C PHE A 140 10.35 5.91 0.30
N THR A 141 9.71 4.75 0.41
CA THR A 141 8.57 4.53 1.30
C THR A 141 8.93 3.44 2.31
N MET A 142 8.53 3.65 3.57
CA MET A 142 8.59 2.66 4.62
C MET A 142 7.22 2.55 5.28
N ASN A 143 6.73 1.33 5.45
CA ASN A 143 5.52 1.05 6.20
C ASN A 143 5.84 0.24 7.46
N TYR A 144 5.15 0.56 8.54
CA TYR A 144 5.12 -0.25 9.75
C TYR A 144 3.68 -0.33 10.24
N GLY A 145 3.14 -1.53 10.34
CA GLY A 145 1.74 -1.73 10.71
C GLY A 145 1.52 -2.94 11.59
N TYR A 146 0.25 -3.14 11.94
CA TYR A 146 -0.23 -4.28 12.69
C TYR A 146 -1.61 -4.68 12.16
N ASP A 147 -1.76 -5.95 11.81
CA ASP A 147 -3.03 -6.55 11.43
C ASP A 147 -3.58 -7.35 12.61
N ALA A 148 -4.71 -6.91 13.16
CA ALA A 148 -5.33 -7.54 14.31
C ALA A 148 -5.99 -8.89 13.98
N TYR A 149 -6.28 -9.19 12.71
CA TYR A 149 -6.88 -10.47 12.35
C TYR A 149 -5.85 -11.61 12.41
N TYR A 150 -4.65 -11.36 11.89
CA TYR A 150 -3.56 -12.33 11.91
C TYR A 150 -2.62 -12.17 13.11
N GLU A 151 -2.83 -11.13 13.93
CA GLU A 151 -1.98 -10.76 15.07
C GLU A 151 -0.50 -10.54 14.69
N HIS A 152 -0.24 -10.10 13.46
CA HIS A 152 1.11 -9.92 12.93
C HIS A 152 1.46 -8.44 12.78
N GLN A 153 2.75 -8.14 13.00
CA GLN A 153 3.32 -6.88 12.57
C GLN A 153 3.49 -6.90 11.04
N ILE A 154 3.59 -5.74 10.43
CA ILE A 154 3.86 -5.58 9.00
C ILE A 154 5.01 -4.59 8.89
N LEU A 155 6.04 -4.95 8.12
CA LEU A 155 7.11 -4.05 7.74
C LEU A 155 7.19 -4.06 6.22
N GLY A 156 7.29 -2.89 5.61
CA GLY A 156 7.42 -2.76 4.17
C GLY A 156 8.42 -1.67 3.82
N LEU A 157 9.22 -1.91 2.80
CA LEU A 157 10.12 -0.92 2.21
C LEU A 157 9.87 -0.86 0.71
N GLY A 158 9.91 0.33 0.15
CA GLY A 158 9.84 0.47 -1.30
C GLY A 158 10.50 1.70 -1.85
N VAL A 159 10.62 1.65 -3.16
CA VAL A 159 11.26 2.66 -3.99
C VAL A 159 10.34 2.93 -5.17
N ASP A 160 9.94 4.19 -5.32
CA ASP A 160 9.17 4.67 -6.46
C ASP A 160 10.07 5.45 -7.40
N VAL A 161 10.02 5.11 -8.69
CA VAL A 161 10.64 5.88 -9.78
C VAL A 161 9.53 6.46 -10.65
N ASN A 162 9.29 7.76 -10.48
CA ASN A 162 8.27 8.53 -11.17
C ASN A 162 8.84 9.14 -12.46
N VAL A 163 8.23 8.79 -13.59
CA VAL A 163 8.57 9.33 -14.90
C VAL A 163 7.34 9.99 -15.54
N GLU A 164 7.58 10.92 -16.46
CA GLU A 164 6.51 11.45 -17.30
C GLU A 164 5.90 10.35 -18.15
N ASN A 165 4.61 10.48 -18.47
CA ASN A 165 3.95 9.51 -19.31
C ASN A 165 4.57 9.47 -20.72
N PHE A 166 5.30 8.40 -21.00
CA PHE A 166 5.92 8.14 -22.30
C PHE A 166 5.04 7.26 -23.21
N ILE A 167 3.83 6.88 -22.78
CA ILE A 167 2.93 5.99 -23.52
C ILE A 167 1.91 6.83 -24.31
N PRO A 168 2.07 6.97 -25.64
CA PRO A 168 1.39 8.02 -26.41
C PRO A 168 -0.14 7.90 -26.47
N TRP A 169 -0.67 6.69 -26.29
CA TRP A 169 -2.11 6.42 -26.37
C TRP A 169 -2.85 6.57 -25.03
N MET A 170 -2.13 6.70 -23.91
CA MET A 170 -2.73 6.94 -22.58
C MET A 170 -2.82 8.44 -22.27
N THR A 171 -3.63 9.18 -23.03
CA THR A 171 -3.71 10.64 -22.95
C THR A 171 -4.32 11.19 -21.66
N PHE A 172 -4.98 10.35 -20.87
CA PHE A 172 -5.55 10.69 -19.56
C PHE A 172 -4.55 10.52 -18.41
N THR A 173 -3.34 10.00 -18.68
CA THR A 173 -2.30 9.74 -17.68
C THR A 173 -1.18 10.76 -17.80
N GLN A 174 -0.83 11.43 -16.71
CA GLN A 174 0.26 12.42 -16.68
C GLN A 174 1.60 11.82 -16.25
N LYS A 175 1.58 10.83 -15.36
CA LYS A 175 2.78 10.21 -14.78
C LYS A 175 2.67 8.69 -14.79
N VAL A 176 3.81 8.03 -14.92
CA VAL A 176 3.97 6.59 -14.72
C VAL A 176 4.97 6.39 -13.59
N SER A 177 4.68 5.49 -12.66
CA SER A 177 5.63 5.11 -11.61
C SER A 177 5.99 3.64 -11.76
N LEU A 178 7.27 3.32 -11.59
CA LEU A 178 7.73 1.97 -11.33
C LEU A 178 7.99 1.84 -9.83
N LEU A 179 7.27 0.90 -9.20
CA LEU A 179 7.37 0.62 -7.78
C LEU A 179 8.06 -0.72 -7.55
N GLY A 180 9.11 -0.71 -6.73
CA GLY A 180 9.71 -1.92 -6.17
C GLY A 180 9.41 -2.01 -4.67
N GLU A 181 8.88 -3.13 -4.21
CA GLU A 181 8.49 -3.36 -2.82
C GLU A 181 9.26 -4.56 -2.23
N PHE A 182 9.53 -4.50 -0.92
CA PHE A 182 10.13 -5.55 -0.13
C PHE A 182 9.42 -5.63 1.23
N TYR A 183 8.98 -6.84 1.62
CA TYR A 183 8.25 -7.13 2.85
C TYR A 183 8.98 -8.21 3.66
#